data_AF-A0A1I4TX52-F1
#
_entry.id   AF-A0A1I4TX52-F1
#
_cell.length_a   1.000
_cell.length_b   1.000
_cell.length_c   1.000
_cell.angle_alpha   90.00
_cell.angle_beta   90.00
_cell.angle_gamma   90.00
#
_symmetry.space_group_name_H-M   'P 1'
#
loop_
_entity.id
_entity.type
_entity.pdbx_description
1 polymer ?
#
loop_
_entity_poly.entity_id
_entity_poly.type
_entity_poly.pdbx_seq_one_letter_code
_entity_poly.pdbx_strand_id
1 'polypeptide(L)'
;MPIKYSDLGSDRQLNEIVMAGSHDAAITSGPANAQTQSLDILGQARAGVRFFDVRVAAQTVPGGASGAKEAQLRAFHAPGLNTDTKTRQLKDLGQTVALERSKLKGEGMGAAWGMGLTKILEDAKKFVESAEFAGEFLILKFDKCTNWGLIADTCRSVLGKKIYGGGGNLNTKALSDLAGTVVVGFMTGGYSELKQPAQRVGITHIKNLYKPPAGYDGSFDGLQYWGAGGTALNNSGFDSKIQENIATQKGILKKAALGIADKKTRFRRKVKTPGCSAADPNAVGMMYWTTTGVFKNIKDRNDQMWEKQNLGGMDTIWRAGFQDYIDNALPANVDACAFSSGGMLKLFMPNIVMIDFADPDKCEHIYGLNVIAAAELVKICQKLDLVGAAR
;
A
#
# COMPACT_ATOMS: atom_id res chain seq x y z
N MET A 1 -20.06 -12.04 4.87
CA MET A 1 -20.52 -10.86 5.66
C MET A 1 -19.67 -9.66 5.25
N PRO A 2 -20.14 -8.41 5.36
CA PRO A 2 -19.30 -7.23 5.08
C PRO A 2 -18.08 -7.21 5.99
N ILE A 3 -16.89 -6.99 5.43
CA ILE A 3 -15.65 -6.89 6.21
C ILE A 3 -15.58 -5.49 6.82
N LYS A 4 -15.52 -5.43 8.16
CA LYS A 4 -15.31 -4.20 8.93
C LYS A 4 -14.11 -4.38 9.85
N TYR A 5 -13.17 -3.46 9.76
CA TYR A 5 -11.99 -3.47 10.64
C TYR A 5 -12.32 -2.91 12.02
N SER A 6 -13.35 -2.06 12.13
CA SER A 6 -13.90 -1.61 13.42
C SER A 6 -14.38 -2.77 14.31
N ASP A 7 -14.81 -3.89 13.73
CA ASP A 7 -15.22 -5.10 14.48
C ASP A 7 -14.04 -5.78 15.20
N LEU A 8 -12.79 -5.44 14.87
CA LEU A 8 -11.60 -5.92 15.58
C LEU A 8 -11.35 -5.18 16.92
N GLY A 9 -12.11 -4.12 17.18
CA GLY A 9 -11.95 -3.20 18.31
C GLY A 9 -11.62 -1.79 17.82
N SER A 10 -12.41 -0.80 18.22
CA SER A 10 -12.26 0.59 17.77
C SER A 10 -11.00 1.28 18.30
N ASP A 11 -10.47 0.78 19.43
CA ASP A 11 -9.24 1.22 20.09
C ASP A 11 -7.96 0.61 19.50
N ARG A 12 -8.10 -0.41 18.63
CA ARG A 12 -6.97 -1.00 17.90
C ARG A 12 -6.25 0.06 17.08
N GLN A 13 -4.94 -0.08 16.97
CA GLN A 13 -4.12 0.81 16.17
C GLN A 13 -3.85 0.26 14.77
N LEU A 14 -3.49 1.11 13.81
CA LEU A 14 -3.19 0.67 12.43
C LEU A 14 -2.06 -0.35 12.36
N ASN A 15 -1.02 -0.24 13.20
CA ASN A 15 0.08 -1.20 13.30
C ASN A 15 -0.30 -2.51 14.03
N GLU A 16 -1.52 -2.64 14.56
CA GLU A 16 -1.99 -3.84 15.26
C GLU A 16 -2.94 -4.70 14.42
N ILE A 17 -3.34 -4.22 13.24
CA ILE A 17 -4.26 -4.93 12.35
C ILE A 17 -3.60 -5.31 11.04
N VAL A 18 -4.17 -6.32 10.39
CA VAL A 18 -3.83 -6.74 9.03
C VAL A 18 -5.00 -6.39 8.12
N MET A 19 -4.78 -5.57 7.11
CA MET A 19 -5.81 -5.14 6.16
C MET A 19 -5.41 -5.41 4.71
N ALA A 20 -6.43 -5.59 3.87
CA ALA A 20 -6.24 -5.70 2.43
C ALA A 20 -5.88 -4.33 1.84
N GLY A 21 -4.83 -4.32 1.03
CA GLY A 21 -4.44 -3.20 0.19
C GLY A 21 -4.56 -3.55 -1.29
N SER A 22 -4.82 -2.56 -2.14
CA SER A 22 -4.97 -2.75 -3.58
C SER A 22 -3.85 -2.08 -4.34
N HIS A 23 -3.13 -2.87 -5.14
CA HIS A 23 -2.01 -2.41 -5.95
C HIS A 23 -2.50 -1.79 -7.27
N ASP A 24 -1.95 -0.62 -7.62
CA ASP A 24 -2.36 0.19 -8.77
C ASP A 24 -3.90 0.22 -8.89
N ALA A 25 -4.56 0.57 -7.78
CA ALA A 25 -5.94 0.22 -7.48
C ALA A 25 -6.97 0.77 -8.48
N ALA A 26 -6.61 1.82 -9.20
CA ALA A 26 -7.48 2.52 -10.13
C ALA A 26 -7.27 2.11 -11.61
N ILE A 27 -6.51 1.03 -11.86
CA ILE A 27 -6.26 0.48 -13.21
C ILE A 27 -7.24 -0.67 -13.45
N THR A 28 -8.51 -0.29 -13.61
CA THR A 28 -9.66 -1.21 -13.70
C THR A 28 -9.98 -1.68 -15.11
N SER A 29 -9.22 -1.18 -16.10
CA SER A 29 -9.41 -1.44 -17.52
C SER A 29 -8.10 -1.27 -18.26
N GLY A 30 -8.02 -1.80 -19.48
CA GLY A 30 -6.86 -1.69 -20.36
C GLY A 30 -6.42 -3.07 -20.84
N PRO A 31 -5.23 -3.15 -21.47
CA PRO A 31 -4.64 -4.42 -21.86
C PRO A 31 -4.48 -5.37 -20.67
N ALA A 32 -4.60 -6.68 -20.90
CA ALA A 32 -4.53 -7.71 -19.85
C ALA A 32 -3.18 -7.74 -19.10
N ASN A 33 -2.11 -7.24 -19.70
CA ASN A 33 -0.78 -7.08 -19.09
C ASN A 33 -0.58 -5.72 -18.39
N ALA A 34 -1.63 -4.90 -18.27
CA ALA A 34 -1.64 -3.60 -17.63
C ALA A 34 -2.72 -3.50 -16.54
N GLN A 35 -3.88 -4.12 -16.77
CA GLN A 35 -5.00 -4.13 -15.82
C GLN A 35 -4.61 -4.87 -14.54
N THR A 36 -4.76 -4.21 -13.39
CA THR A 36 -4.48 -4.80 -12.07
C THR A 36 -5.73 -5.03 -11.25
N GLN A 37 -6.86 -4.41 -11.61
CA GLN A 37 -8.12 -4.56 -10.88
C GLN A 37 -9.31 -4.77 -11.82
N SER A 38 -10.36 -5.42 -11.34
CA SER A 38 -11.64 -5.59 -12.05
C SER A 38 -12.77 -4.76 -11.45
N LEU A 39 -12.66 -4.42 -10.16
CA LEU A 39 -13.63 -3.60 -9.42
C LEU A 39 -13.18 -2.14 -9.38
N ASP A 40 -14.13 -1.20 -9.31
CA ASP A 40 -13.82 0.19 -8.99
C ASP A 40 -13.46 0.36 -7.49
N ILE A 41 -13.09 1.57 -7.07
CA ILE A 41 -12.64 1.84 -5.70
C ILE A 41 -13.72 1.50 -4.68
N LEU A 42 -14.99 1.80 -4.99
CA LEU A 42 -16.11 1.48 -4.12
C LEU A 42 -16.30 -0.04 -4.00
N GLY A 43 -16.24 -0.77 -5.12
CA GLY A 43 -16.34 -2.22 -5.15
C GLY A 43 -15.21 -2.90 -4.37
N GLN A 44 -13.97 -2.43 -4.53
CA GLN A 44 -12.82 -2.92 -3.77
C GLN A 44 -12.96 -2.63 -2.26
N ALA A 45 -13.41 -1.43 -1.89
CA ALA A 45 -13.63 -1.07 -0.48
C ALA A 45 -14.69 -1.96 0.18
N ARG A 46 -15.79 -2.23 -0.54
CA ARG A 46 -16.84 -3.16 -0.10
C ARG A 46 -16.37 -4.61 0.01
N ALA A 47 -15.46 -5.02 -0.87
CA ALA A 47 -14.82 -6.33 -0.78
C ALA A 47 -13.94 -6.47 0.48
N GLY A 48 -13.38 -5.36 0.98
CA GLY A 48 -12.59 -5.33 2.22
C GLY A 48 -11.29 -4.54 2.13
N VAL A 49 -10.98 -3.91 0.99
CA VAL A 49 -9.76 -3.09 0.85
C VAL A 49 -9.89 -1.81 1.68
N ARG A 50 -8.80 -1.43 2.37
CA ARG A 50 -8.70 -0.15 3.11
C ARG A 50 -7.54 0.72 2.66
N PHE A 51 -6.57 0.14 1.95
CA PHE A 51 -5.38 0.85 1.48
C PHE A 51 -5.27 0.78 -0.05
N PHE A 52 -5.19 1.92 -0.72
CA PHE A 52 -5.23 1.99 -2.19
C PHE A 52 -3.96 2.68 -2.70
N ASP A 53 -3.16 1.96 -3.48
CA ASP A 53 -2.01 2.55 -4.17
C ASP A 53 -2.46 3.15 -5.51
N VAL A 54 -2.34 4.47 -5.64
CA VAL A 54 -2.86 5.23 -6.78
C VAL A 54 -1.73 6.07 -7.38
N ARG A 55 -1.66 6.09 -8.71
CA ARG A 55 -0.75 6.97 -9.45
C ARG A 55 -1.56 7.82 -10.41
N VAL A 56 -1.45 9.14 -10.34
CA VAL A 56 -2.28 10.08 -11.12
C VAL A 56 -1.42 11.01 -11.96
N ALA A 57 -1.86 11.26 -13.19
CA ALA A 57 -1.27 12.21 -14.10
C ALA A 57 -2.33 12.88 -14.98
N ALA A 58 -1.98 14.00 -15.61
CA ALA A 58 -2.90 14.72 -16.50
C ALA A 58 -2.90 14.12 -17.92
N GLN A 59 -3.99 13.46 -18.31
CA GLN A 59 -4.22 12.96 -19.67
C GLN A 59 -4.88 14.04 -20.53
N THR A 60 -4.46 14.18 -21.80
CA THR A 60 -5.26 14.94 -22.77
C THR A 60 -6.52 14.17 -23.11
N VAL A 61 -7.67 14.83 -23.04
CA VAL A 61 -8.96 14.25 -23.41
C VAL A 61 -9.56 15.06 -24.56
N PRO A 62 -10.46 14.48 -25.37
CA PRO A 62 -11.18 15.24 -26.38
C PRO A 62 -11.84 16.46 -25.75
N GLY A 63 -11.66 17.63 -26.37
CA GLY A 63 -12.27 18.88 -25.90
C GLY A 63 -13.79 18.84 -26.01
N GLY A 64 -14.48 19.58 -25.16
CA GLY A 64 -15.92 19.79 -25.24
C GLY A 64 -16.32 20.65 -26.46
N ALA A 65 -17.61 20.95 -26.56
CA ALA A 65 -18.22 21.68 -27.68
C ALA A 65 -17.59 23.07 -27.96
N SER A 66 -16.83 23.63 -27.01
CA SER A 66 -16.11 24.90 -27.15
C SER A 66 -14.82 24.81 -27.97
N GLY A 67 -14.36 23.62 -28.36
CA GLY A 67 -13.11 23.41 -29.09
C GLY A 67 -11.84 23.66 -28.25
N ALA A 68 -11.98 23.98 -26.96
CA ALA A 68 -10.86 24.18 -26.05
C ALA A 68 -10.13 22.85 -25.78
N LYS A 69 -8.80 22.89 -25.70
CA LYS A 69 -8.01 21.70 -25.34
C LYS A 69 -8.18 21.39 -23.86
N GLU A 70 -8.71 20.21 -23.57
CA GLU A 70 -8.98 19.74 -22.22
C GLU A 70 -7.93 18.74 -21.72
N ALA A 71 -7.82 18.66 -20.40
CA ALA A 71 -7.12 17.60 -19.71
C ALA A 71 -7.94 17.07 -18.53
N GLN A 72 -7.68 15.84 -18.13
CA GLN A 72 -8.26 15.20 -16.96
C GLN A 72 -7.17 14.54 -16.12
N LEU A 73 -7.25 14.69 -14.80
CA LEU A 73 -6.40 13.93 -13.88
C LEU A 73 -6.91 12.48 -13.82
N ARG A 74 -6.07 11.53 -14.22
CA ARG A 74 -6.44 10.11 -14.29
C ARG A 74 -5.36 9.23 -13.72
N ALA A 75 -5.80 8.10 -13.20
CA ALA A 75 -4.92 7.03 -12.80
C ALA A 75 -4.12 6.50 -14.01
N PHE A 76 -2.91 6.02 -13.78
CA PHE A 76 -2.11 5.39 -14.85
C PHE A 76 -1.23 4.24 -14.34
N HIS A 77 -0.96 3.30 -15.24
CA HIS A 77 0.09 2.29 -15.09
C HIS A 77 1.06 2.44 -16.25
N ALA A 78 2.33 2.73 -15.96
CA ALA A 78 3.38 2.82 -16.97
C ALA A 78 4.77 2.72 -16.31
N PRO A 79 5.80 2.27 -17.06
CA PRO A 79 7.19 2.37 -16.62
C PRO A 79 7.67 3.81 -16.42
N GLY A 80 7.01 4.79 -17.04
CA GLY A 80 7.27 6.21 -16.83
C GLY A 80 6.36 7.10 -17.66
N LEU A 81 6.54 8.41 -17.49
CA LEU A 81 5.79 9.44 -18.20
C LEU A 81 6.73 10.32 -19.03
N ASN A 82 6.24 10.83 -20.15
CA ASN A 82 6.78 12.00 -20.83
C ASN A 82 5.88 13.20 -20.49
N THR A 83 6.45 14.26 -19.95
CA THR A 83 5.70 15.44 -19.50
C THR A 83 6.05 16.69 -20.27
N ASP A 84 5.06 17.56 -20.45
CA ASP A 84 5.23 18.91 -20.99
C ASP A 84 4.23 19.88 -20.37
N THR A 85 4.71 21.06 -19.95
CA THR A 85 3.86 22.09 -19.36
C THR A 85 2.96 22.72 -20.42
N LYS A 86 1.65 22.76 -20.14
CA LYS A 86 0.62 23.29 -21.03
C LYS A 86 -0.50 23.94 -20.22
N THR A 87 -1.08 25.01 -20.76
CA THR A 87 -2.35 25.57 -20.25
C THR A 87 -3.53 24.82 -20.86
N ARG A 88 -4.41 24.28 -20.04
CA ARG A 88 -5.57 23.48 -20.45
C ARG A 88 -6.76 23.76 -19.54
N GLN A 89 -7.97 23.53 -20.07
CA GLN A 89 -9.15 23.43 -19.23
C GLN A 89 -9.11 22.07 -18.50
N LEU A 90 -8.99 22.09 -17.18
CA LEU A 90 -8.96 20.90 -16.35
C LEU A 90 -10.39 20.52 -15.96
N LYS A 91 -10.85 19.35 -16.42
CA LYS A 91 -12.23 18.88 -16.18
C LYS A 91 -12.55 18.72 -14.70
N ASP A 92 -11.59 18.18 -13.92
CA ASP A 92 -11.77 17.87 -12.50
C ASP A 92 -12.05 19.10 -11.62
N LEU A 93 -11.65 20.30 -12.04
CA LEU A 93 -11.87 21.55 -11.29
C LEU A 93 -12.67 22.60 -12.08
N GLY A 94 -13.04 22.31 -13.33
CA GLY A 94 -13.77 23.23 -14.19
C GLY A 94 -13.03 24.52 -14.57
N GLN A 95 -11.70 24.57 -14.37
CA GLN A 95 -10.90 25.78 -14.53
C GLN A 95 -9.77 25.62 -15.55
N THR A 96 -9.35 26.74 -16.15
CA THR A 96 -8.17 26.80 -17.01
C THR A 96 -6.92 26.97 -16.16
N VAL A 97 -6.01 26.01 -16.22
CA VAL A 97 -4.79 25.99 -15.40
C VAL A 97 -3.58 25.59 -16.22
N ALA A 98 -2.39 26.03 -15.79
CA ALA A 98 -1.14 25.46 -16.24
C ALA A 98 -0.92 24.11 -15.55
N LEU A 99 -0.60 23.07 -16.33
CA LEU A 99 -0.39 21.72 -15.83
C LEU A 99 0.71 20.98 -16.61
N GLU A 100 1.29 19.97 -15.99
CA GLU A 100 2.18 19.00 -16.61
C GLU A 100 1.33 17.93 -17.33
N ARG A 101 1.12 18.15 -18.62
CA ARG A 101 0.45 17.16 -19.48
C ARG A 101 1.34 15.94 -19.60
N SER A 102 0.76 14.75 -19.52
CA SER A 102 1.49 13.49 -19.51
C SER A 102 1.12 12.60 -20.70
N LYS A 103 2.12 11.90 -21.24
CA LYS A 103 1.98 10.76 -22.16
C LYS A 103 2.63 9.53 -21.54
N LEU A 104 2.04 8.37 -21.69
CA LEU A 104 2.58 7.13 -21.12
C LEU A 104 3.81 6.68 -21.92
N LYS A 105 4.89 6.30 -21.23
CA LYS A 105 5.98 5.53 -21.86
C LYS A 105 5.57 4.07 -21.93
N GLY A 106 5.93 3.39 -23.01
CA GLY A 106 5.62 1.96 -23.18
C GLY A 106 4.17 1.68 -23.57
N GLU A 107 3.53 2.59 -24.32
CA GLU A 107 2.28 2.26 -25.03
C GLU A 107 2.49 0.99 -25.87
N GLY A 108 1.64 -0.02 -25.67
CA GLY A 108 1.79 -1.36 -26.26
C GLY A 108 2.62 -2.37 -25.42
N MET A 109 3.31 -1.93 -24.36
CA MET A 109 4.10 -2.77 -23.44
C MET A 109 3.52 -2.74 -22.02
N GLY A 110 2.20 -2.88 -21.90
CA GLY A 110 1.51 -2.93 -20.62
C GLY A 110 1.26 -1.56 -19.98
N ALA A 111 1.38 -0.44 -20.71
CA ALA A 111 0.97 0.87 -20.20
C ALA A 111 -0.54 1.12 -20.43
N ALA A 112 -1.23 1.70 -19.45
CA ALA A 112 -2.65 2.01 -19.51
C ALA A 112 -3.05 3.25 -18.70
N TRP A 113 -4.10 3.93 -19.16
CA TRP A 113 -4.84 4.91 -18.36
C TRP A 113 -5.98 4.20 -17.61
N GLY A 114 -6.25 4.64 -16.38
CA GLY A 114 -7.28 4.11 -15.52
C GLY A 114 -8.40 5.11 -15.23
N MET A 115 -9.02 4.96 -14.05
CA MET A 115 -10.11 5.79 -13.57
C MET A 115 -9.71 7.28 -13.47
N GLY A 116 -10.68 8.18 -13.61
CA GLY A 116 -10.47 9.61 -13.31
C GLY A 116 -10.35 9.85 -11.81
N LEU A 117 -9.54 10.84 -11.41
CA LEU A 117 -9.31 11.19 -10.00
C LEU A 117 -10.63 11.53 -9.29
N THR A 118 -11.49 12.32 -9.92
CA THR A 118 -12.80 12.67 -9.37
C THR A 118 -13.63 11.43 -8.99
N LYS A 119 -13.71 10.42 -9.88
CA LYS A 119 -14.42 9.15 -9.60
C LYS A 119 -13.79 8.36 -8.45
N ILE A 120 -12.46 8.29 -8.39
CA ILE A 120 -11.73 7.62 -7.28
C ILE A 120 -12.12 8.24 -5.94
N LEU A 121 -12.18 9.57 -5.87
CA LEU A 121 -12.51 10.32 -4.66
C LEU A 121 -14.00 10.21 -4.30
N GLU A 122 -14.90 10.28 -5.29
CA GLU A 122 -16.34 10.09 -5.09
C GLU A 122 -16.66 8.69 -4.55
N ASP A 123 -16.00 7.66 -5.07
CA ASP A 123 -16.14 6.29 -4.57
C ASP A 123 -15.68 6.15 -3.13
N ALA A 124 -14.51 6.70 -2.81
CA ALA A 124 -13.96 6.67 -1.47
C ALA A 124 -14.88 7.40 -0.47
N LYS A 125 -15.38 8.58 -0.86
CA LYS A 125 -16.35 9.35 -0.07
C LYS A 125 -17.64 8.58 0.17
N LYS A 126 -18.22 8.00 -0.89
CA LYS A 126 -19.46 7.23 -0.82
C LYS A 126 -19.34 6.03 0.11
N PHE A 127 -18.17 5.38 0.16
CA PHE A 127 -17.91 4.28 1.07
C PHE A 127 -17.97 4.74 2.54
N VAL A 128 -17.19 5.76 2.91
CA VAL A 128 -17.11 6.23 4.31
C VAL A 128 -18.37 6.99 4.78
N GLU A 129 -19.24 7.38 3.85
CA GLU A 129 -20.58 7.94 4.14
C GLU A 129 -21.67 6.86 4.27
N SER A 130 -21.39 5.62 3.88
CA SER A 130 -22.40 4.57 3.88
C SER A 130 -22.74 4.12 5.30
N ALA A 131 -24.03 3.93 5.57
CA ALA A 131 -24.49 3.36 6.85
C ALA A 131 -23.99 1.92 7.05
N GLU A 132 -23.88 1.15 5.95
CA GLU A 132 -23.39 -0.22 5.97
C GLU A 132 -21.96 -0.32 6.52
N PHE A 133 -21.08 0.62 6.19
CA PHE A 133 -19.69 0.66 6.63
C PHE A 133 -19.40 1.81 7.60
N ALA A 134 -20.39 2.19 8.40
CA ALA A 134 -20.20 3.18 9.46
C ALA A 134 -19.06 2.74 10.40
N GLY A 135 -18.17 3.68 10.73
CA GLY A 135 -16.97 3.41 11.53
C GLY A 135 -15.72 3.08 10.70
N GLU A 136 -15.87 2.79 9.41
CA GLU A 136 -14.73 2.47 8.54
C GLU A 136 -14.06 3.71 7.95
N PHE A 137 -12.86 3.51 7.40
CA PHE A 137 -12.00 4.55 6.82
C PHE A 137 -11.38 4.05 5.51
N LEU A 138 -10.73 4.93 4.76
CA LEU A 138 -9.90 4.54 3.60
C LEU A 138 -8.59 5.32 3.59
N ILE A 139 -7.53 4.70 3.08
CA ILE A 139 -6.23 5.35 2.86
C ILE A 139 -5.93 5.32 1.36
N LEU A 140 -5.90 6.49 0.74
CA LEU A 140 -5.48 6.68 -0.65
C LEU A 140 -4.00 7.10 -0.66
N LYS A 141 -3.09 6.17 -0.96
CA LYS A 141 -1.67 6.45 -1.13
C LYS A 141 -1.39 6.86 -2.57
N PHE A 142 -1.02 8.11 -2.77
CA PHE A 142 -0.57 8.65 -4.05
C PHE A 142 0.94 8.51 -4.20
N ASP A 143 1.38 7.82 -5.25
CA ASP A 143 2.80 7.61 -5.57
C ASP A 143 3.08 7.90 -7.05
N LYS A 144 4.31 8.36 -7.34
CA LYS A 144 4.79 8.68 -8.70
C LYS A 144 3.81 9.53 -9.54
N CYS A 145 3.07 10.41 -8.90
CA CYS A 145 2.12 11.29 -9.58
C CYS A 145 2.84 12.50 -10.20
N THR A 146 2.13 13.21 -11.07
CA THR A 146 2.47 14.57 -11.52
C THR A 146 1.37 15.53 -11.08
N ASN A 147 1.61 16.85 -11.13
CA ASN A 147 0.59 17.85 -10.78
C ASN A 147 0.07 17.76 -9.33
N TRP A 148 0.94 17.48 -8.35
CA TRP A 148 0.56 17.21 -6.96
C TRP A 148 -0.32 18.29 -6.32
N GLY A 149 -0.07 19.57 -6.63
CA GLY A 149 -0.92 20.66 -6.16
C GLY A 149 -2.36 20.55 -6.64
N LEU A 150 -2.56 20.28 -7.94
CA LEU A 150 -3.89 20.10 -8.54
C LEU A 150 -4.58 18.84 -8.00
N ILE A 151 -3.83 17.75 -7.78
CA ILE A 151 -4.37 16.54 -7.13
C ILE A 151 -4.88 16.88 -5.73
N ALA A 152 -4.09 17.61 -4.94
CA ALA A 152 -4.48 18.02 -3.59
C ALA A 152 -5.73 18.92 -3.60
N ASP A 153 -5.84 19.85 -4.55
CA ASP A 153 -7.02 20.70 -4.73
C ASP A 153 -8.27 19.89 -5.07
N THR A 154 -8.15 18.93 -5.99
CA THR A 154 -9.27 18.03 -6.34
C THR A 154 -9.68 17.16 -5.16
N CYS A 155 -8.72 16.62 -4.39
CA CYS A 155 -9.01 15.88 -3.15
C CYS A 155 -9.85 16.73 -2.19
N ARG A 156 -9.42 17.96 -1.88
CA ARG A 156 -10.14 18.89 -1.00
C ARG A 156 -11.53 19.23 -1.52
N SER A 157 -11.64 19.51 -2.82
CA SER A 157 -12.91 19.85 -3.47
C SER A 157 -13.95 18.72 -3.36
N VAL A 158 -13.55 17.49 -3.67
CA VAL A 158 -14.48 16.34 -3.75
C VAL A 158 -14.78 15.76 -2.36
N LEU A 159 -13.75 15.48 -1.57
CA LEU A 159 -13.90 14.82 -0.27
C LEU A 159 -14.40 15.78 0.82
N GLY A 160 -14.03 17.07 0.75
CA GLY A 160 -14.42 18.08 1.73
C GLY A 160 -14.13 17.64 3.18
N LYS A 161 -15.17 17.66 4.02
CA LYS A 161 -15.07 17.28 5.45
C LYS A 161 -14.77 15.79 5.70
N LYS A 162 -14.78 14.96 4.66
CA LYS A 162 -14.42 13.54 4.78
C LYS A 162 -12.93 13.30 4.70
N ILE A 163 -12.11 14.32 4.43
CA ILE A 163 -10.66 14.19 4.55
C ILE A 163 -10.26 14.07 6.03
N TYR A 164 -9.37 13.13 6.33
CA TYR A 164 -8.75 13.05 7.65
C TYR A 164 -7.90 14.31 7.94
N GLY A 165 -8.25 15.04 9.00
CA GLY A 165 -7.57 16.26 9.43
C GLY A 165 -6.87 16.15 10.80
N GLY A 166 -6.86 14.97 11.42
CA GLY A 166 -6.42 14.80 12.80
C GLY A 166 -4.91 14.82 13.05
N GLY A 167 -4.10 14.73 11.98
CA GLY A 167 -2.63 14.70 12.05
C GLY A 167 -2.06 13.60 12.95
N GLY A 168 -0.78 13.77 13.30
CA GLY A 168 -0.01 12.89 14.16
C GLY A 168 0.46 11.61 13.46
N ASN A 169 1.08 10.75 14.26
CA ASN A 169 1.60 9.48 13.77
C ASN A 169 0.46 8.50 13.50
N LEU A 170 0.21 8.21 12.22
CA LEU A 170 -0.87 7.33 11.79
C LEU A 170 -0.62 5.88 12.18
N ASN A 171 0.63 5.46 12.29
CA ASN A 171 0.99 4.10 12.64
C ASN A 171 0.30 3.60 13.92
N THR A 172 0.29 4.44 14.95
CA THR A 172 -0.26 4.14 16.27
C THR A 172 -1.61 4.81 16.51
N LYS A 173 -2.30 5.23 15.43
CA LYS A 173 -3.60 5.88 15.52
C LYS A 173 -4.70 4.84 15.69
N ALA A 174 -5.63 5.09 16.60
CA ALA A 174 -6.77 4.21 16.82
C ALA A 174 -7.72 4.22 15.61
N LEU A 175 -8.38 3.09 15.32
CA LEU A 175 -9.35 3.00 14.22
C LEU A 175 -10.50 4.00 14.39
N SER A 176 -10.94 4.25 15.63
CA SER A 176 -11.97 5.25 15.94
C SER A 176 -11.61 6.65 15.49
N ASP A 177 -10.33 7.01 15.49
CA ASP A 177 -9.89 8.34 15.09
C ASP A 177 -9.89 8.53 13.57
N LEU A 178 -9.88 7.42 12.81
CA LEU A 178 -9.94 7.40 11.35
C LEU A 178 -11.37 7.26 10.84
N ALA A 179 -12.29 6.83 11.70
CA ALA A 179 -13.66 6.48 11.36
C ALA A 179 -14.38 7.57 10.56
N GLY A 180 -15.00 7.17 9.44
CA GLY A 180 -15.75 8.05 8.56
C GLY A 180 -14.89 9.00 7.71
N THR A 181 -13.57 8.78 7.66
CA THR A 181 -12.64 9.64 6.92
C THR A 181 -11.87 8.89 5.83
N VAL A 182 -11.38 9.67 4.86
CA VAL A 182 -10.44 9.27 3.82
C VAL A 182 -9.12 9.97 4.11
N VAL A 183 -8.08 9.18 4.38
CA VAL A 183 -6.69 9.65 4.50
C VAL A 183 -6.13 9.81 3.09
N VAL A 184 -5.83 11.05 2.70
CA VAL A 184 -5.15 11.37 1.44
C VAL A 184 -3.66 11.43 1.68
N GLY A 185 -2.94 10.36 1.34
CA GLY A 185 -1.53 10.20 1.65
C GLY A 185 -0.63 10.43 0.45
N PHE A 186 0.29 11.39 0.53
CA PHE A 186 1.28 11.64 -0.54
C PHE A 186 2.64 11.09 -0.13
N MET A 187 3.29 10.35 -1.03
CA MET A 187 4.69 9.96 -0.85
C MET A 187 5.61 11.18 -0.74
N THR A 188 6.74 11.04 -0.05
CA THR A 188 7.71 12.13 0.25
C THR A 188 7.99 13.07 -0.93
N GLY A 189 8.20 12.54 -2.13
CA GLY A 189 8.42 13.37 -3.33
C GLY A 189 7.25 14.34 -3.59
N GLY A 190 6.03 13.81 -3.69
CA GLY A 190 4.84 14.61 -3.91
C GLY A 190 4.48 15.54 -2.76
N TYR A 191 4.63 15.09 -1.51
CA TYR A 191 4.39 15.94 -0.35
C TYR A 191 5.34 17.15 -0.32
N SER A 192 6.60 16.95 -0.75
CA SER A 192 7.59 18.03 -0.83
C SER A 192 7.30 19.07 -1.93
N GLU A 193 6.46 18.75 -2.92
CA GLU A 193 6.01 19.69 -3.95
C GLU A 193 4.94 20.66 -3.45
N LEU A 194 4.26 20.32 -2.35
CA LEU A 194 3.35 21.22 -1.65
C LEU A 194 4.17 22.21 -0.83
N LYS A 195 4.57 23.33 -1.46
CA LYS A 195 5.52 24.31 -0.90
C LYS A 195 4.92 25.16 0.23
N GLN A 196 3.62 25.44 0.17
CA GLN A 196 2.94 26.27 1.15
C GLN A 196 2.17 25.41 2.16
N PRO A 197 2.13 25.78 3.47
CA PRO A 197 1.35 25.05 4.47
C PRO A 197 -0.12 24.86 4.09
N ALA A 198 -0.75 25.86 3.48
CA ALA A 198 -2.13 25.79 3.01
C ALA A 198 -2.37 24.66 1.97
N GLN A 199 -1.35 24.33 1.17
CA GLN A 199 -1.45 23.24 0.18
C GLN A 199 -1.43 21.85 0.82
N ARG A 200 -0.89 21.74 2.04
CA ARG A 200 -0.77 20.49 2.80
C ARG A 200 -1.99 20.19 3.67
N VAL A 201 -2.92 21.14 3.81
CA VAL A 201 -4.15 20.94 4.59
C VAL A 201 -4.91 19.72 4.04
N GLY A 202 -5.15 18.75 4.92
CA GLY A 202 -5.81 17.48 4.60
C GLY A 202 -4.95 16.48 3.83
N ILE A 203 -3.66 16.74 3.64
CA ILE A 203 -2.73 15.83 2.96
C ILE A 203 -1.78 15.25 4.01
N THR A 204 -1.80 13.93 4.14
CA THR A 204 -0.92 13.19 5.04
C THR A 204 0.39 12.85 4.33
N HIS A 205 1.52 13.01 5.00
CA HIS A 205 2.80 12.54 4.47
C HIS A 205 2.92 11.01 4.65
N ILE A 206 3.24 10.29 3.57
CA ILE A 206 3.64 8.88 3.61
C ILE A 206 5.12 8.72 3.33
N LYS A 207 5.82 7.98 4.20
CA LYS A 207 7.24 7.68 4.08
C LYS A 207 7.47 6.17 4.03
N ASN A 208 8.16 5.71 3.00
CA ASN A 208 8.66 4.34 2.93
C ASN A 208 10.03 4.26 3.60
N LEU A 209 10.15 3.40 4.62
CA LEU A 209 11.37 3.18 5.38
C LEU A 209 12.29 2.15 4.72
N TYR A 210 11.83 1.34 3.75
CA TYR A 210 12.66 0.33 3.07
C TYR A 210 13.90 0.93 2.37
N LYS A 211 13.85 2.21 2.01
CA LYS A 211 14.98 2.94 1.43
C LYS A 211 15.45 4.04 2.38
N PRO A 212 16.76 4.37 2.38
CA PRO A 212 17.28 5.46 3.18
C PRO A 212 16.57 6.80 2.92
N PRO A 213 16.34 7.64 3.95
CA PRO A 213 16.62 7.39 5.38
C PRO A 213 15.55 6.49 6.03
N ALA A 214 15.97 5.35 6.57
CA ALA A 214 15.09 4.28 7.04
C ALA A 214 14.70 4.33 8.53
N GLY A 215 15.04 5.42 9.23
CA GLY A 215 14.68 5.56 10.65
C GLY A 215 13.19 5.84 10.81
N TYR A 216 12.54 5.03 11.64
CA TYR A 216 11.22 5.36 12.18
C TYR A 216 11.34 6.56 13.12
N ASP A 217 10.37 7.46 13.03
CA ASP A 217 10.25 8.62 13.90
C ASP A 217 8.87 8.59 14.56
N GLY A 218 8.83 8.35 15.88
CA GLY A 218 7.57 8.29 16.63
C GLY A 218 6.78 9.60 16.63
N SER A 219 7.43 10.73 16.34
CA SER A 219 6.82 12.06 16.24
C SER A 219 6.42 12.46 14.82
N PHE A 220 6.65 11.58 13.83
CA PHE A 220 6.32 11.85 12.43
C PHE A 220 4.83 12.08 12.24
N ASP A 221 4.47 13.21 11.64
CA ASP A 221 3.09 13.55 11.27
C ASP A 221 2.72 12.88 9.95
N GLY A 222 2.22 11.64 10.03
CA GLY A 222 1.79 10.85 8.89
C GLY A 222 1.99 9.35 9.05
N LEU A 223 2.10 8.63 7.94
CA LEU A 223 2.27 7.19 7.92
C LEU A 223 3.69 6.79 7.50
N GLN A 224 4.32 5.92 8.28
CA GLN A 224 5.60 5.31 7.96
C GLN A 224 5.44 3.82 7.76
N TYR A 225 5.95 3.27 6.66
CA TYR A 225 5.81 1.84 6.40
C TYR A 225 7.12 1.20 5.92
N TRP A 226 7.28 -0.08 6.19
CA TRP A 226 8.35 -0.91 5.64
C TRP A 226 7.78 -1.87 4.61
N GLY A 227 8.24 -1.79 3.37
CA GLY A 227 7.79 -2.70 2.32
C GLY A 227 8.23 -2.25 0.93
N ALA A 228 8.26 -3.20 0.00
CA ALA A 228 8.51 -2.91 -1.41
C ALA A 228 7.82 -3.94 -2.31
N GLY A 229 7.25 -3.42 -3.40
CA GLY A 229 6.73 -4.22 -4.51
C GLY A 229 7.70 -4.25 -5.68
N GLY A 230 7.35 -5.06 -6.69
CA GLY A 230 8.05 -5.16 -7.97
C GLY A 230 8.88 -6.43 -8.10
N THR A 231 8.59 -7.19 -9.15
CA THR A 231 9.44 -8.28 -9.67
C THR A 231 10.26 -7.77 -10.86
N ALA A 232 11.34 -8.45 -11.21
CA ALA A 232 12.13 -8.14 -12.40
C ALA A 232 11.25 -8.13 -13.67
N LEU A 233 11.66 -7.37 -14.69
CA LEU A 233 10.97 -7.30 -15.99
C LEU A 233 11.14 -8.56 -16.87
N ASN A 234 11.88 -9.57 -16.39
CA ASN A 234 12.25 -10.73 -17.19
C ASN A 234 11.05 -11.67 -17.50
N ASN A 235 11.17 -12.37 -18.63
CA ASN A 235 10.17 -13.29 -19.19
C ASN A 235 10.24 -14.70 -18.58
N SER A 236 10.29 -14.81 -17.25
CA SER A 236 10.16 -16.12 -16.61
C SER A 236 8.69 -16.62 -16.64
N GLY A 237 8.49 -17.94 -16.57
CA GLY A 237 7.15 -18.55 -16.53
C GLY A 237 6.30 -18.06 -15.36
N PHE A 238 5.00 -18.39 -15.33
CA PHE A 238 4.11 -17.96 -14.26
C PHE A 238 4.61 -18.41 -12.89
N ASP A 239 4.92 -19.70 -12.74
CA ASP A 239 5.46 -20.26 -11.49
C ASP A 239 6.74 -19.56 -11.05
N SER A 240 7.65 -19.30 -11.98
CA SER A 240 8.91 -18.61 -11.68
C SER A 240 8.68 -17.19 -11.15
N LYS A 241 7.65 -16.48 -11.64
CA LYS A 241 7.29 -15.15 -11.13
C LYS A 241 6.69 -15.21 -9.74
N ILE A 242 5.85 -16.20 -9.48
CA ILE A 242 5.28 -16.43 -8.15
C ILE A 242 6.41 -16.73 -7.14
N GLN A 243 7.34 -17.63 -7.49
CA GLN A 243 8.48 -17.97 -6.64
C GLN A 243 9.44 -16.79 -6.45
N GLU A 244 9.67 -15.99 -7.49
CA GLU A 244 10.45 -14.74 -7.38
C GLU A 244 9.80 -13.76 -6.40
N ASN A 245 8.48 -13.58 -6.46
CA ASN A 245 7.76 -12.74 -5.52
C ASN A 245 7.89 -13.28 -4.09
N ILE A 246 7.67 -14.59 -3.89
CA ILE A 246 7.82 -15.23 -2.58
C ILE A 246 9.23 -15.00 -2.00
N ALA A 247 10.27 -15.24 -2.79
CA ALA A 247 11.65 -15.04 -2.36
C ALA A 247 11.94 -13.56 -2.04
N THR A 248 11.41 -12.63 -2.84
CA THR A 248 11.58 -11.19 -2.64
C THR A 248 10.90 -10.73 -1.35
N GLN A 249 9.63 -11.09 -1.14
CA GLN A 249 8.89 -10.69 0.05
C GLN A 249 9.49 -11.30 1.33
N LYS A 250 9.92 -12.58 1.30
CA LYS A 250 10.70 -13.18 2.39
C LYS A 250 11.96 -12.38 2.71
N GLY A 251 12.72 -12.00 1.68
CA GLY A 251 13.92 -11.19 1.85
C GLY A 251 13.65 -9.80 2.42
N ILE A 252 12.50 -9.20 2.12
CA ILE A 252 12.09 -7.89 2.67
C ILE A 252 11.72 -8.02 4.15
N LEU A 253 10.93 -9.03 4.53
CA LEU A 253 10.57 -9.29 5.92
C LEU A 253 11.80 -9.59 6.77
N LYS A 254 12.72 -10.42 6.27
CA LYS A 254 13.99 -10.70 6.94
C LYS A 254 14.82 -9.43 7.18
N LYS A 255 14.90 -8.54 6.18
CA LYS A 255 15.58 -7.24 6.34
C LYS A 255 14.84 -6.28 7.27
N ALA A 256 13.51 -6.38 7.35
CA ALA A 256 12.74 -5.64 8.34
C ALA A 256 13.12 -6.09 9.75
N ALA A 257 13.15 -7.41 9.99
CA ALA A 257 13.46 -7.96 11.30
C ALA A 257 14.92 -7.73 11.74
N LEU A 258 15.88 -7.86 10.81
CA LEU A 258 17.31 -7.88 11.13
C LEU A 258 18.05 -6.59 10.78
N GLY A 259 17.42 -5.70 10.03
CA GLY A 259 18.09 -4.59 9.38
C GLY A 259 18.84 -5.00 8.11
N ILE A 260 19.45 -4.01 7.45
CA ILE A 260 20.19 -4.20 6.20
C ILE A 260 21.69 -4.25 6.52
N ALA A 261 22.41 -5.26 6.03
CA ALA A 261 23.85 -5.30 6.22
C ALA A 261 24.57 -4.19 5.42
N ASP A 262 25.61 -3.60 6.01
CA ASP A 262 26.45 -2.60 5.34
C ASP A 262 27.06 -3.15 4.04
N LYS A 263 26.96 -2.37 2.96
CA LYS A 263 27.57 -2.73 1.68
C LYS A 263 29.09 -2.69 1.78
N LYS A 264 29.76 -3.77 1.34
CA LYS A 264 31.19 -3.75 1.05
C LYS A 264 31.42 -3.07 -0.29
N THR A 265 32.24 -2.02 -0.32
CA THR A 265 32.72 -1.43 -1.57
C THR A 265 33.76 -2.33 -2.22
N ARG A 266 34.04 -2.09 -3.52
CA ARG A 266 35.06 -2.79 -4.32
C ARG A 266 36.46 -2.78 -3.67
N PHE A 267 36.70 -1.87 -2.71
CA PHE A 267 37.93 -1.72 -1.94
C PHE A 267 37.84 -2.22 -0.49
N ARG A 268 36.94 -3.17 -0.18
CA ARG A 268 36.74 -3.77 1.16
C ARG A 268 36.37 -2.81 2.30
N ARG A 269 36.17 -1.51 2.05
CA ARG A 269 35.55 -0.61 3.04
C ARG A 269 34.06 -0.91 3.13
N LYS A 270 33.58 -1.23 4.34
CA LYS A 270 32.14 -1.26 4.65
C LYS A 270 31.65 0.19 4.62
N VAL A 271 30.71 0.49 3.75
CA VAL A 271 30.00 1.77 3.77
C VAL A 271 28.73 1.55 4.57
N LYS A 272 28.61 2.29 5.68
CA LYS A 272 27.40 2.29 6.48
C LYS A 272 26.24 2.66 5.57
N THR A 273 25.32 1.72 5.33
CA THR A 273 24.14 2.05 4.54
C THR A 273 23.21 2.81 5.49
N PRO A 274 22.77 4.06 5.21
CA PRO A 274 21.92 4.77 6.17
C PRO A 274 20.58 4.02 6.29
N GLY A 275 20.14 3.70 7.52
CA GLY A 275 18.90 2.94 7.70
C GLY A 275 19.04 1.41 7.78
N CYS A 276 20.15 0.93 8.35
CA CYS A 276 20.46 -0.49 8.54
C CYS A 276 19.86 -1.14 9.80
N SER A 277 19.10 -0.43 10.64
CA SER A 277 18.50 -1.03 11.84
C SER A 277 17.30 -1.89 11.46
N ALA A 278 16.96 -2.83 12.34
CA ALA A 278 15.65 -3.47 12.32
C ALA A 278 14.55 -2.40 12.27
N ALA A 279 13.45 -2.72 11.59
CA ALA A 279 12.26 -1.90 11.55
C ALA A 279 11.72 -1.73 12.98
N ASP A 280 11.28 -0.52 13.29
CA ASP A 280 10.59 -0.25 14.55
C ASP A 280 9.25 -1.03 14.56
N PRO A 281 8.87 -1.68 15.67
CA PRO A 281 7.61 -2.43 15.77
C PRO A 281 6.36 -1.56 15.56
N ASN A 282 6.48 -0.24 15.70
CA ASN A 282 5.39 0.67 15.40
C ASN A 282 5.28 0.98 13.90
N ALA A 283 6.32 0.72 13.09
CA ALA A 283 6.23 0.89 11.65
C ALA A 283 5.26 -0.13 11.04
N VAL A 284 4.43 0.30 10.10
CA VAL A 284 3.46 -0.56 9.40
C VAL A 284 4.22 -1.44 8.41
N GLY A 285 4.06 -2.77 8.50
CA GLY A 285 4.56 -3.71 7.51
C GLY A 285 3.67 -3.75 6.27
N MET A 286 4.26 -3.63 5.07
CA MET A 286 3.55 -3.75 3.80
C MET A 286 4.14 -4.86 2.95
N MET A 287 3.34 -5.89 2.67
CA MET A 287 3.69 -7.02 1.82
C MET A 287 2.96 -6.92 0.49
N TYR A 288 3.65 -7.28 -0.60
CA TYR A 288 3.05 -7.35 -1.94
C TYR A 288 2.81 -8.80 -2.34
N TRP A 289 1.55 -9.21 -2.39
CA TRP A 289 1.11 -10.49 -2.93
C TRP A 289 0.55 -10.26 -4.35
N THR A 290 1.45 -9.82 -5.23
CA THR A 290 1.17 -9.39 -6.60
C THR A 290 2.20 -9.96 -7.56
N THR A 291 1.81 -10.27 -8.79
CA THR A 291 2.75 -10.67 -9.87
C THR A 291 2.53 -9.83 -11.11
N THR A 292 3.04 -8.60 -11.07
CA THR A 292 3.01 -7.69 -12.22
C THR A 292 4.09 -8.03 -13.25
N GLY A 293 3.88 -7.73 -14.52
CA GLY A 293 4.90 -7.92 -15.57
C GLY A 293 4.36 -7.60 -16.96
N VAL A 294 5.23 -7.17 -17.87
CA VAL A 294 4.83 -6.44 -19.08
C VAL A 294 4.42 -7.32 -20.27
N PHE A 295 4.57 -8.65 -20.20
CA PHE A 295 4.36 -9.53 -21.36
C PHE A 295 3.22 -10.55 -21.23
N LYS A 296 2.73 -10.84 -20.02
CA LYS A 296 1.66 -11.82 -19.80
C LYS A 296 0.50 -11.22 -19.00
N ASN A 297 -0.68 -11.83 -19.14
CA ASN A 297 -1.88 -11.45 -18.42
C ASN A 297 -1.62 -11.39 -16.91
N ILE A 298 -1.95 -10.27 -16.26
CA ILE A 298 -1.82 -10.12 -14.80
C ILE A 298 -2.90 -10.94 -14.10
N LYS A 299 -4.12 -11.00 -14.67
CA LYS A 299 -5.24 -11.75 -14.10
C LYS A 299 -4.95 -13.24 -14.00
N ASP A 300 -4.48 -13.86 -15.08
CA ASP A 300 -4.20 -15.30 -15.07
C ASP A 300 -3.12 -15.66 -14.02
N ARG A 301 -2.10 -14.80 -13.86
CA ARG A 301 -1.08 -14.98 -12.82
C ARG A 301 -1.64 -14.80 -11.42
N ASN A 302 -2.49 -13.80 -11.25
CA ASN A 302 -3.18 -13.59 -9.99
C ASN A 302 -4.03 -14.81 -9.64
N ASP A 303 -4.88 -15.28 -10.55
CA ASP A 303 -5.73 -16.45 -10.30
C ASP A 303 -4.88 -17.66 -9.89
N GLN A 304 -3.74 -17.90 -10.55
CA GLN A 304 -2.80 -18.95 -10.19
C GLN A 304 -2.15 -18.74 -8.80
N MET A 305 -1.79 -17.51 -8.42
CA MET A 305 -1.27 -17.20 -7.07
C MET A 305 -2.26 -17.54 -5.95
N TRP A 306 -3.56 -17.41 -6.24
CA TRP A 306 -4.63 -17.64 -5.27
C TRP A 306 -5.21 -19.05 -5.33
N GLU A 307 -4.70 -19.93 -6.20
CA GLU A 307 -5.01 -21.36 -6.14
C GLU A 307 -4.56 -21.96 -4.80
N LYS A 308 -5.32 -22.93 -4.29
CA LYS A 308 -5.09 -23.56 -2.97
C LYS A 308 -3.65 -24.04 -2.74
N GLN A 309 -3.01 -24.56 -3.78
CA GLN A 309 -1.62 -25.01 -3.76
C GLN A 309 -0.61 -23.88 -3.54
N ASN A 310 -0.94 -22.65 -3.93
CA ASN A 310 -0.10 -21.46 -3.84
C ASN A 310 -0.49 -20.52 -2.68
N LEU A 311 -1.72 -20.66 -2.12
CA LEU A 311 -2.11 -19.97 -0.88
C LEU A 311 -1.14 -20.26 0.27
N GLY A 312 -0.60 -21.49 0.33
CA GLY A 312 0.46 -21.85 1.28
C GLY A 312 1.73 -21.01 1.12
N GLY A 313 1.95 -20.35 -0.02
CA GLY A 313 3.05 -19.41 -0.24
C GLY A 313 2.92 -18.14 0.59
N MET A 314 1.72 -17.59 0.78
CA MET A 314 1.49 -16.43 1.63
C MET A 314 1.74 -16.79 3.10
N ASP A 315 1.19 -17.93 3.54
CA ASP A 315 1.46 -18.49 4.87
C ASP A 315 2.95 -18.77 5.08
N THR A 316 3.66 -19.25 4.05
CA THR A 316 5.09 -19.53 4.13
C THR A 316 5.93 -18.25 4.23
N ILE A 317 5.58 -17.19 3.49
CA ILE A 317 6.25 -15.87 3.63
C ILE A 317 6.08 -15.38 5.07
N TRP A 318 4.85 -15.45 5.58
CA TRP A 318 4.53 -15.02 6.93
C TRP A 318 5.28 -15.85 7.98
N ARG A 319 5.18 -17.18 7.96
CA ARG A 319 5.88 -18.08 8.90
C ARG A 319 7.39 -17.87 8.89
N ALA A 320 7.99 -17.66 7.72
CA ALA A 320 9.42 -17.39 7.62
C ALA A 320 9.82 -16.06 8.25
N GLY A 321 9.06 -14.98 8.01
CA GLY A 321 9.30 -13.69 8.65
C GLY A 321 9.13 -13.75 10.18
N PHE A 322 8.12 -14.50 10.64
CA PHE A 322 7.88 -14.71 12.07
C PHE A 322 9.03 -15.51 12.73
N GLN A 323 9.51 -16.58 12.10
CA GLN A 323 10.66 -17.36 12.59
C GLN A 323 11.91 -16.47 12.74
N ASP A 324 12.27 -15.75 11.67
CA ASP A 324 13.45 -14.88 11.69
C ASP A 324 13.36 -13.83 12.80
N TYR A 325 12.15 -13.31 13.08
CA TYR A 325 11.90 -12.37 14.17
C TYR A 325 12.10 -13.00 15.55
N ILE A 326 11.47 -14.14 15.81
CA ILE A 326 11.58 -14.86 17.08
C ILE A 326 13.04 -15.19 17.39
N ASP A 327 13.78 -15.72 16.41
CA ASP A 327 15.14 -16.21 16.64
C ASP A 327 16.18 -15.10 16.85
N ASN A 328 15.92 -13.88 16.36
CA ASN A 328 16.98 -12.87 16.23
C ASN A 328 16.62 -11.45 16.67
N ALA A 329 15.34 -11.13 16.88
CA ALA A 329 14.87 -9.76 17.08
C ALA A 329 13.85 -9.61 18.23
N LEU A 330 13.32 -10.72 18.77
CA LEU A 330 12.49 -10.68 19.97
C LEU A 330 13.34 -10.23 21.17
N PRO A 331 12.91 -9.20 21.93
CA PRO A 331 13.62 -8.80 23.15
C PRO A 331 13.65 -9.96 24.15
N ALA A 332 14.81 -10.20 24.79
CA ALA A 332 15.02 -11.33 25.69
C ALA A 332 14.06 -11.38 26.90
N ASN A 333 13.41 -10.26 27.22
CA ASN A 333 12.45 -10.14 28.31
C ASN A 333 10.99 -10.42 27.89
N VAL A 334 10.75 -10.79 26.63
CA VAL A 334 9.42 -11.11 26.11
C VAL A 334 9.30 -12.63 25.99
N ASP A 335 8.38 -13.21 26.75
CA ASP A 335 8.03 -14.61 26.58
C ASP A 335 7.11 -14.78 25.37
N ALA A 336 7.65 -15.31 24.27
CA ALA A 336 6.90 -15.58 23.04
C ALA A 336 5.74 -16.58 23.23
N CYS A 337 5.80 -17.41 24.28
CA CYS A 337 4.80 -18.43 24.57
C CYS A 337 3.68 -17.94 25.50
N ALA A 338 3.82 -16.75 26.11
CA ALA A 338 2.81 -16.18 27.00
C ALA A 338 1.62 -15.62 26.21
N PHE A 339 0.40 -15.87 26.69
CA PHE A 339 -0.84 -15.39 26.08
C PHE A 339 -0.90 -13.85 25.99
N SER A 340 -0.28 -13.16 26.96
CA SER A 340 -0.13 -11.69 26.98
C SER A 340 0.75 -11.14 25.87
N SER A 341 1.60 -11.96 25.24
CA SER A 341 2.55 -11.53 24.22
C SER A 341 1.96 -11.54 22.80
N GLY A 342 0.76 -12.12 22.61
CA GLY A 342 0.14 -12.23 21.28
C GLY A 342 -0.04 -10.89 20.55
N GLY A 343 -0.28 -9.80 21.28
CA GLY A 343 -0.32 -8.44 20.72
C GLY A 343 1.04 -7.96 20.21
N MET A 344 2.12 -8.21 20.96
CA MET A 344 3.49 -7.85 20.56
C MET A 344 4.01 -8.69 19.40
N LEU A 345 3.64 -9.97 19.33
CA LEU A 345 4.04 -10.87 18.25
C LEU A 345 3.33 -10.55 16.92
N LYS A 346 2.13 -9.96 17.00
CA LYS A 346 1.37 -9.50 15.83
C LYS A 346 2.01 -8.30 15.12
N LEU A 347 2.83 -7.50 15.82
CA LEU A 347 3.51 -6.30 15.28
C LEU A 347 4.47 -6.61 14.11
N PHE A 348 4.85 -7.87 13.92
CA PHE A 348 5.78 -8.31 12.86
C PHE A 348 5.07 -9.05 11.72
N MET A 349 3.74 -9.04 11.71
CA MET A 349 2.93 -9.44 10.57
C MET A 349 2.80 -8.30 9.57
N PRO A 350 2.58 -8.58 8.27
CA PRO A 350 2.28 -7.52 7.33
C PRO A 350 0.94 -6.87 7.70
N ASN A 351 0.97 -5.63 8.16
CA ASN A 351 -0.23 -4.85 8.44
C ASN A 351 -1.05 -4.56 7.19
N ILE A 352 -0.40 -4.47 6.03
CA ILE A 352 -1.04 -4.25 4.74
C ILE A 352 -0.58 -5.34 3.77
N VAL A 353 -1.53 -6.07 3.21
CA VAL A 353 -1.28 -7.04 2.13
C VAL A 353 -1.81 -6.45 0.83
N MET A 354 -0.90 -5.97 -0.02
CA MET A 354 -1.20 -5.40 -1.33
C MET A 354 -1.48 -6.51 -2.34
N ILE A 355 -2.63 -6.44 -3.03
CA ILE A 355 -3.09 -7.48 -3.97
C ILE A 355 -3.55 -6.89 -5.31
N ASP A 356 -3.51 -7.71 -6.35
CA ASP A 356 -4.18 -7.48 -7.64
C ASP A 356 -5.57 -8.17 -7.63
N PHE A 357 -6.50 -7.64 -8.41
CA PHE A 357 -7.87 -8.16 -8.59
C PHE A 357 -8.56 -8.49 -7.26
N ALA A 358 -8.66 -7.48 -6.38
CA ALA A 358 -9.33 -7.64 -5.10
C ALA A 358 -10.78 -8.11 -5.28
N ASP A 359 -11.17 -9.09 -4.46
CA ASP A 359 -12.52 -9.64 -4.39
C ASP A 359 -12.84 -10.02 -2.92
N PRO A 360 -14.12 -10.32 -2.60
CA PRO A 360 -14.52 -10.65 -1.24
C PRO A 360 -13.75 -11.83 -0.63
N ASP A 361 -13.50 -12.89 -1.40
CA ASP A 361 -12.88 -14.12 -0.88
C ASP A 361 -11.41 -13.88 -0.48
N LYS A 362 -10.65 -13.17 -1.32
CA LYS A 362 -9.27 -12.78 -1.03
C LYS A 362 -9.18 -11.84 0.17
N CYS A 363 -10.10 -10.88 0.25
CA CYS A 363 -10.14 -9.93 1.35
C CYS A 363 -10.56 -10.59 2.67
N GLU A 364 -11.49 -11.56 2.63
CA GLU A 364 -11.89 -12.36 3.80
C GLU A 364 -10.72 -13.20 4.31
N HIS A 365 -9.95 -13.81 3.40
CA HIS A 365 -8.74 -14.54 3.77
C HIS A 365 -7.72 -13.63 4.48
N ILE A 366 -7.46 -12.42 3.96
CA ILE A 366 -6.56 -11.43 4.59
C ILE A 366 -7.11 -10.94 5.93
N TYR A 367 -8.42 -10.65 6.01
CA TYR A 367 -9.06 -10.24 7.25
C TYR A 367 -8.92 -11.32 8.34
N GLY A 368 -9.10 -12.59 7.96
CA GLY A 368 -8.94 -13.76 8.83
C GLY A 368 -7.55 -13.87 9.45
N LEU A 369 -6.51 -13.29 8.86
CA LEU A 369 -5.17 -13.23 9.46
C LEU A 369 -5.17 -12.51 10.82
N ASN A 370 -6.11 -11.58 11.07
CA ASN A 370 -6.24 -10.94 12.39
C ASN A 370 -6.65 -11.92 13.50
N VAL A 371 -7.40 -12.97 13.16
CA VAL A 371 -7.85 -14.01 14.09
C VAL A 371 -6.79 -15.11 14.21
N ILE A 372 -6.22 -15.54 13.08
CA ILE A 372 -5.20 -16.59 13.02
C ILE A 372 -3.92 -16.15 13.74
N ALA A 373 -3.52 -14.88 13.64
CA ALA A 373 -2.38 -14.32 14.34
C ALA A 373 -2.33 -14.71 15.83
N ALA A 374 -3.38 -14.43 16.59
CA ALA A 374 -3.34 -14.64 18.04
C ALA A 374 -3.20 -16.12 18.43
N ALA A 375 -3.84 -17.04 17.69
CA ALA A 375 -3.88 -18.47 18.04
C ALA A 375 -2.75 -19.30 17.41
N GLU A 376 -2.35 -19.02 16.16
CA GLU A 376 -1.25 -19.72 15.48
C GLU A 376 0.12 -19.21 15.92
N LEU A 377 0.30 -17.92 16.29
CA LEU A 377 1.60 -17.46 16.80
C LEU A 377 2.00 -18.25 18.06
N VAL A 378 1.05 -18.47 18.98
CA VAL A 378 1.25 -19.30 20.17
C VAL A 378 1.58 -20.74 19.81
N LYS A 379 0.84 -21.35 18.87
CA LYS A 379 1.11 -22.72 18.41
C LYS A 379 2.43 -22.86 17.66
N ILE A 380 2.84 -21.84 16.89
CA ILE A 380 4.12 -21.80 16.20
C ILE A 380 5.24 -21.70 17.24
N CYS A 381 5.15 -20.80 18.22
CA CYS A 381 6.10 -20.72 19.33
C CYS A 381 6.21 -22.05 20.09
N GLN A 382 5.10 -22.76 20.31
CA GLN A 382 5.08 -24.09 20.92
C GLN A 382 5.69 -25.18 20.03
N LYS A 383 5.40 -25.19 18.72
CA LYS A 383 5.91 -26.19 17.76
C LYS A 383 7.38 -26.03 17.40
N LEU A 384 7.92 -24.82 17.54
CA LEU A 384 9.33 -24.51 17.27
C LEU A 384 10.27 -24.95 18.40
N ASP A 385 9.77 -25.60 19.45
CA ASP A 385 10.58 -26.16 20.54
C ASP A 385 11.58 -25.13 21.13
N LEU A 386 11.08 -23.94 21.49
CA LEU A 386 11.79 -23.05 22.42
C LEU A 386 11.78 -23.57 23.87
N VAL A 387 11.29 -24.80 24.09
CA VAL A 387 11.44 -25.58 25.33
C VAL A 387 12.85 -26.18 25.36
N GLY A 388 13.87 -25.33 25.54
CA GLY A 388 15.25 -25.82 25.53
C GLY A 388 16.36 -24.88 26.03
N ALA A 389 16.07 -23.66 26.49
CA ALA A 389 17.10 -22.75 26.99
C ALA A 389 16.73 -21.99 28.28
N ALA A 390 15.92 -22.63 29.15
CA ALA A 390 15.82 -22.25 30.55
C ALA A 390 16.31 -23.42 31.42
N ARG A 391 17.64 -23.59 31.45
CA ARG A 391 18.38 -24.12 32.60
C ARG A 391 19.52 -23.17 32.89
#